data_AF-A0AAD8YD80-F1
#
_entry.id   AF-A0AAD8YD80-F1
#
_cell.length_a   1.000
_cell.length_b   1.000
_cell.length_c   1.000
_cell.angle_alpha   90.00
_cell.angle_beta   90.00
_cell.angle_gamma   90.00
#
_symmetry.space_group_name_H-M   'P 1'
#
loop_
_entity.id
_entity.type
_entity.pdbx_description
1 polymer ?
#
loop_
_entity_poly.entity_id
_entity_poly.type
_entity_poly.pdbx_seq_one_letter_code
_entity_poly.pdbx_strand_id
1 'polypeptide(L)'
;MVDSTPLIPDGKEKKEGHRVLCCCDSRKAVIILNVLALALTIASLIIRLVDNQYFSAWTIILYVLNLFFYSIVAWGALQFGKSAVEWGIFWSIVDIIWASVYLARNSGWMVEGSSNRTATIVGYSIFYVFHVLIIYANWTYVSEVGKGIMSRETHSREKYSCCCNV
;
A
#
# COMPACT_ATOMS: atom_id res chain seq x y z
N MET A 1 -21.59 -49.73 8.77
CA MET A 1 -20.21 -49.45 8.33
C MET A 1 -19.86 -48.08 8.87
N VAL A 2 -19.06 -48.03 9.93
CA VAL A 2 -18.55 -46.79 10.51
C VAL A 2 -17.28 -46.47 9.72
N ASP A 3 -17.35 -45.40 8.92
CA ASP A 3 -16.21 -44.92 8.15
C ASP A 3 -15.12 -44.52 9.14
N SER A 4 -14.10 -45.37 9.23
CA SER A 4 -12.94 -45.22 10.10
C SER A 4 -11.83 -44.56 9.30
N THR A 5 -12.16 -43.50 8.59
CA THR A 5 -11.12 -42.66 7.98
C THR A 5 -10.38 -41.99 9.14
N PRO A 6 -9.06 -42.15 9.26
CA PRO A 6 -8.31 -41.52 10.34
C PRO A 6 -8.50 -40.01 10.19
N LEU A 7 -9.11 -39.39 11.21
CA LEU A 7 -9.07 -37.95 11.41
C LEU A 7 -7.59 -37.56 11.30
N ILE A 8 -7.22 -36.92 10.19
CA ILE A 8 -5.96 -36.21 10.08
C ILE A 8 -5.89 -35.37 11.35
N PRO A 9 -4.84 -35.49 12.18
CA PRO A 9 -4.81 -34.80 13.45
C PRO A 9 -5.11 -33.33 13.19
N ASP A 10 -6.20 -32.84 13.78
CA ASP A 10 -6.71 -31.45 13.73
C ASP A 10 -5.73 -30.47 14.42
N GLY A 11 -4.43 -30.77 14.42
CA GLY A 11 -3.34 -29.93 14.90
C GLY A 11 -2.89 -28.89 13.87
N LYS A 12 -3.74 -28.52 12.90
CA LYS A 12 -3.49 -27.32 12.09
C LYS A 12 -3.81 -26.11 12.96
N GLU A 13 -2.76 -25.50 13.51
CA GLU A 13 -2.85 -24.26 14.28
C GLU A 13 -3.79 -23.25 13.59
N LYS A 14 -4.74 -22.70 14.35
CA LYS A 14 -5.72 -21.74 13.83
C LYS A 14 -5.00 -20.49 13.32
N LYS A 15 -5.52 -19.92 12.22
CA LYS A 15 -5.06 -18.64 11.68
C LYS A 15 -5.19 -17.54 12.74
N GLU A 16 -4.12 -16.80 12.97
CA GLU A 16 -4.12 -15.64 13.88
C GLU A 16 -4.02 -14.30 13.12
N GLY A 17 -3.56 -14.33 11.86
CA GLY A 17 -3.44 -13.13 11.03
C GLY A 17 -4.78 -12.50 10.65
N HIS A 18 -4.81 -11.16 10.68
CA HIS A 18 -5.93 -10.34 10.23
C HIS A 18 -6.07 -10.42 8.71
N ARG A 19 -7.28 -10.17 8.20
CA ARG A 19 -7.53 -10.07 6.75
C ARG A 19 -7.51 -8.61 6.34
N VAL A 20 -6.63 -8.27 5.40
CA VAL A 20 -6.53 -6.91 4.83
C VAL A 20 -7.18 -6.95 3.45
N LEU A 21 -8.36 -6.33 3.32
CA LEU A 21 -9.18 -6.36 2.10
C LEU A 21 -9.46 -7.81 1.65
N CYS A 22 -9.34 -8.09 0.35
CA CYS A 22 -9.46 -9.43 -0.23
C CYS A 22 -8.18 -10.27 -0.05
N CYS A 23 -7.09 -9.70 0.46
CA CYS A 23 -5.84 -10.42 0.65
C CYS A 23 -5.89 -11.19 1.98
N CYS A 24 -5.76 -12.51 1.89
CA CYS A 24 -5.62 -13.38 3.05
C CYS A 24 -4.30 -13.17 3.82
N ASP A 25 -3.36 -12.38 3.30
CA ASP A 25 -2.01 -12.19 3.82
C ASP A 25 -1.67 -10.69 3.76
N SER A 26 -1.38 -10.08 4.92
CA SER A 26 -1.10 -8.65 5.06
C SER A 26 0.20 -8.25 4.35
N ARG A 27 1.21 -9.11 4.32
CA ARG A 27 2.46 -8.91 3.57
C ARG A 27 2.20 -8.84 2.07
N LYS A 28 1.38 -9.75 1.54
CA LYS A 28 0.99 -9.70 0.12
C LYS A 28 0.22 -8.41 -0.19
N ALA A 29 -0.68 -7.99 0.69
CA ALA A 29 -1.41 -6.73 0.52
C ALA A 29 -0.45 -5.53 0.45
N VAL A 30 0.51 -5.44 1.38
CA VAL A 30 1.55 -4.39 1.39
C VAL A 30 2.36 -4.40 0.10
N ILE A 31 2.84 -5.57 -0.35
CA ILE A 31 3.63 -5.67 -1.58
C ILE A 31 2.80 -5.24 -2.79
N ILE A 32 1.57 -5.77 -2.95
CA ILE A 32 0.71 -5.46 -4.09
C ILE A 32 0.38 -3.96 -4.13
N LEU A 33 -0.04 -3.38 -3.02
CA LEU A 33 -0.42 -1.97 -2.97
C LEU A 33 0.77 -1.04 -3.21
N ASN A 34 1.95 -1.32 -2.64
CA ASN A 34 3.13 -0.48 -2.87
C ASN A 34 3.72 -0.65 -4.27
N VAL A 35 3.69 -1.86 -4.86
CA VAL A 35 4.09 -2.07 -6.26
C VAL A 35 3.11 -1.39 -7.23
N LEU A 36 1.81 -1.43 -6.94
CA LEU A 36 0.81 -0.71 -7.72
C LEU A 36 1.02 0.82 -7.59
N ALA A 37 1.29 1.33 -6.39
CA ALA A 37 1.62 2.73 -6.17
C ALA A 37 2.87 3.16 -6.95
N LEU A 38 3.91 2.32 -6.96
CA LEU A 38 5.13 2.52 -7.72
C LEU A 38 4.83 2.61 -9.22
N ALA A 39 4.05 1.67 -9.77
CA ALA A 39 3.67 1.65 -11.17
C ALA A 39 2.84 2.89 -11.56
N LEU A 40 1.87 3.28 -10.75
CA LEU A 40 1.07 4.49 -10.96
C LEU A 40 1.92 5.76 -10.89
N THR A 41 2.90 5.80 -9.98
CA THR A 41 3.84 6.92 -9.86
C THR A 41 4.69 7.05 -11.11
N ILE A 42 5.26 5.95 -11.61
CA ILE A 42 6.03 5.92 -12.86
C ILE A 42 5.15 6.32 -14.05
N ALA A 43 3.94 5.78 -14.16
CA ALA A 43 3.01 6.13 -15.24
C ALA A 43 2.67 7.64 -15.21
N SER A 44 2.42 8.20 -14.04
CA SER A 44 2.13 9.64 -13.90
C SER A 44 3.33 10.52 -14.27
N LEU A 45 4.55 10.06 -14.00
CA LEU A 45 5.77 10.76 -14.39
C LEU A 45 5.93 10.72 -15.92
N ILE A 46 5.72 9.56 -16.55
CA ILE A 46 5.78 9.41 -18.01
C ILE A 46 4.75 10.31 -18.70
N ILE A 47 3.48 10.31 -18.25
CA ILE A 47 2.42 11.15 -18.84
C ILE A 47 2.84 12.62 -18.80
N ARG A 48 3.31 13.12 -17.64
CA ARG A 48 3.73 14.52 -17.51
C ARG A 48 4.96 14.86 -18.36
N LEU A 49 5.90 13.92 -18.53
CA LEU A 49 7.06 14.08 -19.41
C LEU A 49 6.64 14.16 -20.88
N VAL A 50 5.70 13.32 -21.31
CA VAL A 50 5.16 13.31 -22.69
C VAL A 50 4.39 14.58 -22.99
N ASP A 51 3.60 15.08 -22.04
CA ASP A 51 2.83 16.32 -22.18
C ASP A 51 3.71 17.59 -22.16
N ASN A 52 5.03 17.45 -22.04
CA ASN A 52 6.00 18.54 -21.96
C ASN A 52 5.62 19.61 -20.91
N GLN A 53 5.02 19.18 -19.80
CA GLN A 53 4.67 20.08 -18.72
C GLN A 53 5.94 20.48 -17.96
N TYR A 54 6.08 21.78 -17.68
CA TYR A 54 7.19 22.26 -16.86
C TYR A 54 7.13 21.66 -15.47
N PHE A 55 8.13 20.85 -15.13
CA PHE A 55 8.29 20.33 -13.78
C PHE A 55 8.98 21.37 -12.91
N SER A 56 8.38 21.67 -11.76
CA SER A 56 9.14 22.30 -10.69
C SER A 56 10.18 21.31 -10.17
N ALA A 57 11.39 21.78 -9.84
CA ALA A 57 12.44 20.94 -9.24
C ALA A 57 11.91 20.20 -8.00
N TRP A 58 11.04 20.87 -7.23
CA TRP A 58 10.39 20.30 -6.06
C TRP A 58 9.50 19.09 -6.39
N THR A 59 8.71 19.16 -7.46
CA THR A 59 7.87 18.06 -7.91
C THR A 59 8.70 16.84 -8.29
N ILE A 60 9.84 17.04 -8.97
CA ILE A 60 10.76 15.95 -9.34
C ILE A 60 11.32 15.28 -8.07
N ILE A 61 11.75 16.07 -7.08
CA ILE A 61 12.26 15.53 -5.82
C ILE A 61 11.21 14.67 -5.12
N LEU A 62 9.96 15.14 -5.04
CA LEU A 62 8.86 14.35 -4.46
C LEU A 62 8.61 13.04 -5.21
N TYR A 63 8.65 13.05 -6.54
CA TYR A 63 8.52 11.83 -7.33
C TYR A 63 9.65 10.83 -7.02
N VAL A 64 10.90 11.29 -6.97
CA VAL A 64 12.04 10.43 -6.65
C VAL A 64 11.93 9.86 -5.23
N LEU A 65 11.51 10.67 -4.25
CA LEU A 65 11.30 10.21 -2.88
C LEU A 65 10.15 9.19 -2.80
N ASN A 66 9.03 9.41 -3.48
CA ASN A 66 7.95 8.44 -3.57
C ASN A 66 8.41 7.10 -4.16
N LEU A 67 9.14 7.13 -5.28
CA LEU A 67 9.70 5.91 -5.89
C LEU A 67 10.63 5.17 -4.91
N PHE A 68 11.47 5.90 -4.19
CA PHE A 68 12.38 5.35 -3.19
C PHE A 68 11.64 4.69 -2.03
N PHE A 69 10.69 5.37 -1.42
CA PHE A 69 9.93 4.83 -0.29
C PHE A 69 9.06 3.63 -0.69
N TYR A 70 8.35 3.68 -1.83
CA TYR A 70 7.59 2.52 -2.29
C TYR A 70 8.48 1.30 -2.54
N SER A 71 9.68 1.51 -3.08
CA SER A 71 10.66 0.43 -3.30
C SER A 71 11.16 -0.15 -1.98
N ILE A 72 11.50 0.70 -1.00
CA ILE A 72 11.96 0.27 0.32
C ILE A 72 10.86 -0.45 1.10
N VAL A 73 9.62 0.01 1.05
CA VAL A 73 8.49 -0.64 1.73
C VAL A 73 8.23 -2.01 1.13
N ALA A 74 8.21 -2.13 -0.20
CA ALA A 74 8.06 -3.41 -0.88
C ALA A 74 9.20 -4.38 -0.52
N TRP A 75 10.45 -3.89 -0.53
CA TRP A 75 11.62 -4.68 -0.13
C TRP A 75 11.59 -5.06 1.36
N GLY A 76 11.20 -4.15 2.24
CA GLY A 76 11.05 -4.37 3.68
C GLY A 76 9.98 -5.42 3.98
N ALA A 77 8.86 -5.38 3.26
CA ALA A 77 7.83 -6.41 3.32
C ALA A 77 8.34 -7.78 2.82
N LEU A 78 9.23 -7.81 1.83
CA LEU A 78 9.86 -9.06 1.39
C LEU A 78 10.79 -9.65 2.47
N GLN A 79 11.51 -8.81 3.21
CA GLN A 79 12.49 -9.24 4.21
C GLN A 79 11.93 -9.38 5.64
N PHE A 80 10.63 -9.23 5.86
CA PHE A 80 10.05 -9.17 7.21
C PHE A 80 10.58 -8.01 8.07
N GLY A 81 11.09 -6.95 7.43
CA GLY A 81 11.67 -5.78 8.10
C GLY A 81 10.59 -4.78 8.52
N LYS A 82 10.27 -4.74 9.82
CA LYS A 82 9.28 -3.81 10.40
C LYS A 82 9.65 -2.34 10.21
N SER A 83 10.91 -1.98 10.49
CA SER A 83 11.40 -0.60 10.47
C SER A 83 11.22 0.09 9.12
N ALA A 84 11.50 -0.60 8.01
CA ALA A 84 11.34 -0.05 6.66
C ALA A 84 9.87 0.31 6.35
N VAL A 85 8.92 -0.53 6.79
CA VAL A 85 7.48 -0.29 6.55
C VAL A 85 6.97 0.83 7.45
N GLU A 86 7.48 0.98 8.67
CA GLU A 86 7.15 2.11 9.56
C GLU A 86 7.55 3.46 8.96
N TRP A 87 8.76 3.56 8.40
CA TRP A 87 9.20 4.76 7.68
C TRP A 87 8.32 5.06 6.46
N GLY A 88 7.85 4.01 5.77
CA GLY A 88 6.88 4.14 4.70
C GLY A 88 5.55 4.77 5.15
N ILE A 89 5.02 4.35 6.30
CA ILE A 89 3.79 4.92 6.87
C ILE A 89 3.98 6.41 7.17
N PHE A 90 5.09 6.76 7.82
CA PHE A 90 5.42 8.16 8.11
C PHE A 90 5.48 9.00 6.82
N TRP A 91 6.17 8.49 5.79
CA TRP A 91 6.27 9.15 4.51
C TRP A 91 4.90 9.33 3.82
N SER A 92 4.03 8.30 3.82
CA SER A 92 2.68 8.41 3.25
C SER A 92 1.83 9.48 3.95
N ILE A 93 1.99 9.67 5.26
CA ILE A 93 1.31 10.75 5.99
C ILE A 93 1.84 12.12 5.55
N VAL A 94 3.16 12.27 5.42
CA VAL A 94 3.79 13.50 4.92
C VAL A 94 3.29 13.83 3.51
N ASP A 95 3.17 12.84 2.63
CA ASP A 95 2.68 13.03 1.26
C ASP A 95 1.21 13.48 1.23
N ILE A 96 0.33 12.87 2.04
CA ILE A 96 -1.07 13.32 2.20
C ILE A 96 -1.14 14.78 2.66
N ILE A 97 -0.36 15.16 3.67
CA ILE A 97 -0.34 16.52 4.21
C ILE A 97 0.14 17.49 3.13
N TRP A 98 1.21 17.14 2.42
CA TRP A 98 1.76 17.97 1.36
C TRP A 98 0.77 18.16 0.21
N ALA A 99 0.13 17.08 -0.25
CA ALA A 99 -0.93 17.12 -1.25
C ALA A 99 -2.10 18.02 -0.82
N SER A 100 -2.48 17.96 0.47
CA SER A 100 -3.54 18.79 1.04
C SER A 100 -3.16 20.28 1.05
N VAL A 101 -1.93 20.61 1.47
CA VAL A 101 -1.42 21.99 1.47
C VAL A 101 -1.32 22.53 0.04
N TYR A 102 -0.83 21.72 -0.90
CA TYR A 102 -0.74 22.11 -2.31
C TYR A 102 -2.15 22.37 -2.88
N LEU A 103 -3.11 21.49 -2.61
CA LEU A 103 -4.49 21.66 -3.03
C LEU A 103 -5.12 22.94 -2.44
N ALA A 104 -4.91 23.20 -1.14
CA ALA A 104 -5.42 24.38 -0.46
C ALA A 104 -4.83 25.68 -1.03
N ARG A 105 -3.52 25.72 -1.29
CA ARG A 105 -2.83 26.88 -1.88
C ARG A 105 -3.28 27.19 -3.31
N ASN A 106 -3.60 26.16 -4.09
CA ASN A 106 -4.05 26.30 -5.47
C ASN A 106 -5.58 26.27 -5.63
N SER A 107 -6.32 26.33 -4.53
CA SER A 107 -7.79 26.27 -4.53
C SER A 107 -8.45 27.40 -5.34
N GLY A 108 -7.79 28.56 -5.46
CA GLY A 108 -8.27 29.67 -6.31
C GLY A 108 -8.43 29.28 -7.77
N TRP A 109 -7.54 28.45 -8.32
CA TRP A 109 -7.62 27.98 -9.71
C TRP A 109 -8.69 26.91 -9.92
N MET A 110 -9.22 26.32 -8.84
CA MET A 110 -10.36 25.40 -8.91
C MET A 110 -11.72 26.11 -9.01
N VAL A 111 -11.77 27.41 -8.73
CA VAL A 111 -13.02 28.18 -8.74
C VAL A 111 -13.36 28.70 -10.14
N GLU A 112 -12.37 28.97 -10.98
CA GLU A 112 -12.57 29.44 -12.36
C GLU A 112 -12.80 28.28 -13.35
N GLY A 113 -14.06 27.85 -13.45
CA GLY A 113 -14.77 27.40 -14.67
C GLY A 113 -14.14 26.41 -15.67
N SER A 114 -12.96 25.85 -15.45
CA SER A 114 -12.28 25.00 -16.43
C SER A 114 -12.81 23.56 -16.42
N SER A 115 -12.87 22.94 -17.60
CA SER A 115 -13.26 21.54 -17.82
C SER A 115 -12.45 20.53 -16.99
N ASN A 116 -11.30 20.95 -16.47
CA ASN A 116 -10.39 20.10 -15.69
C ASN A 116 -10.77 19.98 -14.21
N ARG A 117 -11.69 20.79 -13.68
CA ARG A 117 -12.03 20.79 -12.25
C ARG A 117 -12.49 19.42 -11.74
N THR A 118 -13.43 18.79 -12.46
CA THR A 118 -13.96 17.47 -12.08
C THR A 118 -12.86 16.42 -12.10
N ALA A 119 -12.01 16.41 -13.13
CA ALA A 119 -10.90 15.48 -13.24
C ALA A 119 -9.89 15.66 -12.09
N THR A 120 -9.58 16.90 -11.71
CA THR A 120 -8.68 17.18 -10.59
C THR A 120 -9.27 16.72 -9.26
N ILE A 121 -10.55 17.03 -8.97
CA ILE A 121 -11.21 16.59 -7.73
C ILE A 121 -11.26 15.06 -7.64
N VAL A 122 -11.64 14.39 -8.74
CA VAL A 122 -11.67 12.93 -8.81
C VAL A 122 -10.27 12.35 -8.62
N GLY A 123 -9.25 12.93 -9.26
CA GLY A 123 -7.86 12.52 -9.12
C GLY A 123 -7.35 12.61 -7.67
N TYR A 124 -7.58 13.73 -6.98
CA TYR A 124 -7.21 13.85 -5.56
C TYR A 124 -8.02 12.92 -4.66
N SER A 125 -9.29 12.70 -4.96
CA SER A 125 -10.14 11.77 -4.19
C SER A 125 -9.60 10.33 -4.27
N ILE A 126 -9.28 9.87 -5.49
CA ILE A 126 -8.65 8.56 -5.72
C ILE A 126 -7.30 8.49 -5.00
N PHE A 127 -6.49 9.55 -5.10
CA PHE A 127 -5.19 9.64 -4.42
C PHE A 127 -5.31 9.45 -2.90
N TYR A 128 -6.24 10.16 -2.23
CA TYR A 128 -6.42 10.04 -0.78
C TYR A 128 -6.92 8.66 -0.36
N VAL A 129 -7.93 8.13 -1.06
CA VAL A 129 -8.46 6.78 -0.78
C VAL A 129 -7.35 5.75 -0.90
N PHE A 130 -6.56 5.84 -1.97
CA PHE A 130 -5.46 4.90 -2.21
C PHE A 130 -4.38 4.99 -1.13
N HIS A 131 -4.01 6.20 -0.68
CA HIS A 131 -3.04 6.36 0.41
C HIS A 131 -3.56 5.84 1.75
N VAL A 132 -4.84 6.03 2.06
CA VAL A 132 -5.45 5.46 3.27
C VAL A 132 -5.39 3.93 3.24
N LEU A 133 -5.63 3.31 2.08
CA LEU A 133 -5.50 1.86 1.92
C LEU A 133 -4.05 1.39 2.11
N ILE A 134 -3.06 2.10 1.56
CA ILE A 134 -1.63 1.81 1.76
C ILE A 134 -1.27 1.91 3.25
N ILE A 135 -1.65 3.00 3.93
CA ILE A 135 -1.38 3.21 5.35
C ILE A 135 -2.01 2.09 6.19
N TYR A 136 -3.26 1.73 5.90
CA TYR A 136 -3.96 0.66 6.61
C TYR A 136 -3.27 -0.71 6.43
N ALA A 137 -2.87 -1.05 5.20
CA ALA A 137 -2.17 -2.30 4.92
C ALA A 137 -0.80 -2.34 5.60
N ASN A 138 -0.02 -1.26 5.48
CA ASN A 138 1.29 -1.13 6.11
C ASN A 138 1.18 -1.22 7.64
N TRP A 139 0.21 -0.52 8.25
CA TRP A 139 -0.02 -0.55 9.69
C TRP A 139 -0.40 -1.94 10.18
N THR A 140 -1.31 -2.62 9.48
CA THR A 140 -1.72 -3.98 9.83
C THR A 140 -0.51 -4.92 9.81
N TYR A 141 0.29 -4.89 8.74
CA TYR A 141 1.52 -5.67 8.63
C TYR A 141 2.50 -5.37 9.77
N VAL A 142 2.77 -4.09 10.05
CA VAL A 142 3.65 -3.67 11.16
C VAL A 142 3.14 -4.21 12.51
N SER A 143 1.82 -4.20 12.73
CA SER A 143 1.21 -4.72 13.94
C SER A 143 1.35 -6.24 14.07
N GLU A 144 1.20 -6.98 12.97
CA GLU A 144 1.31 -8.45 12.96
C GLU A 144 2.75 -8.92 13.13
N VAL A 145 3.69 -8.26 12.45
CA VAL A 145 5.13 -8.50 12.64
C VAL A 145 5.55 -8.14 14.06
N GLY A 146 5.05 -7.02 14.60
CA GLY A 146 5.33 -6.59 15.96
C GLY A 146 4.82 -7.54 17.05
N LYS A 147 3.71 -8.26 16.78
CA LYS A 147 3.16 -9.28 17.67
C LYS A 147 3.80 -10.67 17.49
N GLY A 148 4.71 -10.83 16.52
CA GLY A 148 5.30 -12.13 16.19
C GLY A 148 4.34 -13.08 15.45
N ILE A 149 3.13 -12.62 15.09
CA ILE A 149 2.16 -13.40 14.31
C ILE A 149 2.74 -13.69 12.93
N MET A 150 3.42 -12.69 12.36
CA MET A 150 4.02 -12.77 11.04
C MET A 150 5.54 -12.66 11.10
N SER A 151 6.21 -13.82 11.09
CA SER A 151 7.66 -13.95 11.02
C SER A 151 8.05 -14.94 9.91
N ARG A 152 9.35 -15.04 9.61
CA ARG A 152 9.86 -16.00 8.63
C ARG A 152 9.54 -17.46 9.01
N GLU A 153 9.45 -17.73 10.31
CA GLU A 153 9.18 -19.06 10.86
C GLU A 153 7.68 -19.37 10.88
N THR A 154 6.84 -18.38 11.24
CA THR A 154 5.39 -18.56 11.33
C THR A 154 4.66 -18.41 9.98
N HIS A 155 5.32 -17.90 8.93
CA HIS A 155 4.71 -17.71 7.61
C HIS A 155 4.16 -18.99 6.98
N SER A 156 4.77 -20.15 7.27
CA SER A 156 4.32 -21.45 6.76
C SER A 156 2.90 -21.80 7.22
N ARG A 157 2.51 -21.39 8.43
CA ARG A 157 1.16 -21.57 9.01
C ARG A 157 0.10 -20.79 8.23
N GLU A 158 0.43 -19.56 7.86
CA GLU A 158 -0.51 -18.63 7.20
C GLU A 158 -0.73 -18.94 5.71
N LYS A 159 0.12 -19.76 5.08
CA LYS A 159 -0.06 -20.18 3.67
C LYS A 159 -1.33 -21.01 3.43
N TYR A 160 -1.84 -21.69 4.46
CA TYR A 160 -2.97 -22.63 4.33
C TYR A 160 -4.34 -22.01 4.67
N SER A 161 -4.38 -20.71 4.97
CA SER A 161 -5.59 -20.08 5.48
C SER A 161 -6.48 -19.53 4.36
N CYS A 162 -7.40 -20.39 3.91
CA CYS A 162 -8.70 -20.09 3.28
C CYS A 162 -8.78 -19.53 1.86
N CYS A 163 -7.78 -18.82 1.29
CA CYS A 163 -7.90 -18.30 -0.09
C CYS A 163 -7.22 -19.18 -1.17
N CYS A 164 -6.43 -20.19 -0.78
CA CYS A 164 -5.67 -21.05 -1.69
C CYS A 164 -6.21 -22.50 -1.76
N ASN A 165 -7.44 -22.72 -1.29
CA ASN A 165 -8.09 -24.03 -1.32
C ASN A 165 -9.35 -23.97 -2.20
N VAL A 166 -9.13 -23.63 -3.48
CA VAL A 166 -10.10 -23.82 -4.57
C VAL A 166 -9.41 -24.67 -5.62
#